data_AF-A0A1Y5DSN7-F1
#
_entry.id   AF-A0A1Y5DSN7-F1
#
_cell.length_a   1.000
_cell.length_b   1.000
_cell.length_c   1.000
_cell.angle_alpha   90.00
_cell.angle_beta   90.00
_cell.angle_gamma   90.00
#
_symmetry.space_group_name_H-M   'P 1'
#
loop_
_entity.id
_entity.type
_entity.pdbx_description
1 polymer ?
#
loop_
_entity_poly.entity_id
_entity_poly.type
_entity_poly.pdbx_seq_one_letter_code
_entity_poly.pdbx_strand_id
1 'polypeptide(L)'
;MKKQQGFTLIELVMVIVILGILAATALPKFANLQADARYASLQAAQGAFKSAASIAHAKWLIDSTTVTIEGVTVAYNSIGYPTEATIADIAGISSTDYDYTTTSGVLHVDGKASCAFTYDANGGAGALSPSYGTLPARTSC
;
A
#
# COMPACT_ATOMS: atom_id res chain seq x y z
N MET A 1 -13.72 21.14 57.12
CA MET A 1 -14.34 20.22 56.13
C MET A 1 -14.38 20.95 54.78
N LYS A 2 -13.60 20.52 53.78
CA LYS A 2 -13.65 21.12 52.43
C LYS A 2 -14.92 20.60 51.74
N LYS A 3 -15.81 21.49 51.29
CA LYS A 3 -16.98 21.11 50.50
C LYS A 3 -16.51 20.52 49.18
N GLN A 4 -16.75 19.23 48.96
CA GLN A 4 -16.55 18.58 47.68
C GLN A 4 -17.67 19.06 46.74
N GLN A 5 -17.32 19.94 45.80
CA GLN A 5 -18.24 20.35 44.74
C GLN A 5 -18.34 19.18 43.76
N GLY A 6 -19.46 18.46 43.81
CA GLY A 6 -19.78 17.43 42.82
C GLY A 6 -20.07 18.07 41.46
N PHE A 7 -19.73 17.36 40.38
CA PHE A 7 -20.10 17.75 39.01
C PHE A 7 -21.62 17.84 38.88
N THR A 8 -22.13 18.86 38.19
CA THR A 8 -23.57 18.98 37.97
C THR A 8 -24.02 18.01 36.86
N LEU A 9 -25.25 17.50 36.96
CA LEU A 9 -25.82 16.66 35.90
C LEU A 9 -25.89 17.41 34.56
N ILE A 10 -26.14 18.73 34.60
CA ILE A 10 -26.20 19.53 33.39
C ILE A 10 -24.83 19.71 32.72
N GLU A 11 -23.74 19.81 33.47
CA GLU A 11 -22.39 19.81 32.89
C GLU A 11 -22.07 18.50 32.19
N LEU A 12 -22.45 17.36 32.77
CA LEU A 12 -22.23 16.07 32.12
C LEU A 12 -23.04 15.97 30.82
N VAL A 13 -24.30 16.42 30.84
CA VAL A 13 -25.18 16.39 29.66
C VAL A 13 -24.69 17.33 28.56
N MET A 14 -24.24 18.55 28.91
CA MET A 14 -23.76 19.49 27.89
C MET A 14 -22.50 18.96 27.18
N VAL A 15 -21.61 18.28 27.91
CA VAL A 15 -20.36 17.72 27.36
C VAL A 15 -20.65 16.63 26.33
N ILE A 16 -21.53 15.68 26.64
CA ILE A 16 -21.88 14.61 25.69
C ILE A 16 -22.60 15.15 24.45
N VAL A 17 -23.39 16.22 24.58
CA VAL A 17 -24.06 16.87 23.44
C VAL A 17 -23.02 17.52 22.52
N ILE A 18 -22.07 18.27 23.10
CA ILE A 18 -20.98 18.89 22.31
C ILE A 18 -20.13 17.83 21.62
N LEU A 19 -19.73 16.77 22.33
CA LEU A 19 -18.98 15.66 21.73
C LEU A 19 -19.77 14.94 20.63
N GLY A 20 -21.09 14.80 20.78
CA GLY A 20 -21.97 14.23 19.77
C GLY A 20 -21.98 15.03 18.46
N ILE A 21 -22.08 16.36 18.54
CA ILE A 21 -22.06 17.25 17.36
C ILE A 21 -20.69 17.22 16.67
N LEU A 22 -19.61 17.26 17.46
CA LEU A 22 -18.24 17.17 16.92
C LEU A 22 -18.00 15.82 16.24
N ALA A 23 -18.44 14.71 16.84
CA ALA A 23 -18.30 13.39 16.25
C ALA A 23 -19.08 13.25 14.93
N ALA A 24 -20.32 13.74 14.88
CA ALA A 24 -21.16 13.65 13.68
C ALA A 24 -20.56 14.39 12.47
N THR A 25 -19.88 15.51 12.70
CA THR A 25 -19.27 16.30 11.62
C THR A 25 -17.86 15.82 11.26
N ALA A 26 -17.11 15.27 12.22
CA ALA A 26 -15.74 14.83 12.01
C ALA A 26 -15.65 13.44 11.37
N LEU A 27 -16.53 12.50 11.74
CA LEU A 27 -16.46 11.10 11.31
C LEU A 27 -16.51 10.91 9.78
N PRO A 28 -17.38 11.59 9.01
CA PRO A 28 -17.37 11.48 7.55
C PRO A 28 -16.07 11.99 6.93
N LYS A 29 -15.46 13.04 7.50
CA LYS A 29 -14.17 13.56 7.02
C LYS A 29 -13.04 12.60 7.30
N PHE A 30 -12.98 12.04 8.51
CA PHE A 30 -11.97 11.06 8.88
C PHE A 30 -12.02 9.79 8.03
N ALA A 31 -13.22 9.30 7.68
CA ALA A 31 -13.37 8.14 6.79
C ALA A 31 -12.82 8.42 5.37
N ASN A 32 -13.12 9.58 4.81
CA ASN A 32 -12.59 9.97 3.49
C ASN A 32 -11.06 10.12 3.50
N LEU A 33 -10.50 10.74 4.54
CA LEU A 33 -9.03 10.88 4.66
C LEU A 33 -8.31 9.53 4.75
N GLN A 34 -8.91 8.54 5.42
CA GLN A 34 -8.35 7.19 5.47
C GLN A 34 -8.36 6.51 4.09
N ALA A 35 -9.46 6.65 3.34
CA ALA A 35 -9.54 6.13 1.97
C ALA A 35 -8.49 6.79 1.05
N ASP A 36 -8.35 8.10 1.14
CA ASP A 36 -7.35 8.88 0.39
C ASP A 36 -5.92 8.46 0.75
N ALA A 37 -5.63 8.27 2.04
CA ALA A 37 -4.33 7.81 2.51
C ALA A 37 -3.97 6.42 1.96
N ARG A 38 -4.89 5.45 2.03
CA ARG A 38 -4.67 4.10 1.48
C ARG A 38 -4.47 4.12 -0.03
N TYR A 39 -5.29 4.88 -0.75
CA TYR A 39 -5.18 5.02 -2.20
C TYR A 39 -3.87 5.69 -2.63
N ALA A 40 -3.38 6.66 -1.86
CA ALA A 40 -2.07 7.28 -2.08
C ALA A 40 -0.92 6.28 -1.80
N SER A 41 -0.98 5.51 -0.72
CA SER A 41 0.01 4.47 -0.41
C SER A 41 0.06 3.40 -1.51
N LEU A 42 -1.10 2.96 -2.00
CA LEU A 42 -1.18 1.98 -3.09
C LEU A 42 -0.54 2.49 -4.39
N GLN A 43 -0.79 3.77 -4.74
CA GLN A 43 -0.14 4.42 -5.88
C GLN A 43 1.38 4.52 -5.70
N ALA A 44 1.83 4.89 -4.49
CA ALA A 44 3.25 4.98 -4.16
C ALA A 44 3.92 3.60 -4.29
N ALA A 45 3.28 2.53 -3.78
CA ALA A 45 3.78 1.16 -3.90
C ALA A 45 3.86 0.72 -5.37
N GLN A 46 2.84 1.00 -6.19
CA GLN A 46 2.91 0.70 -7.63
C GLN A 46 4.03 1.49 -8.33
N GLY A 47 4.26 2.74 -7.93
CA GLY A 47 5.39 3.55 -8.40
C GLY A 47 6.74 2.92 -8.04
N ALA A 48 6.88 2.46 -6.79
CA ALA A 48 8.09 1.77 -6.32
C ALA A 48 8.36 0.50 -7.13
N PHE A 49 7.33 -0.30 -7.42
CA PHE A 49 7.46 -1.47 -8.30
C PHE A 49 7.95 -1.10 -9.71
N LYS A 50 7.40 -0.05 -10.31
CA LYS A 50 7.84 0.44 -11.64
C LYS A 50 9.32 0.86 -11.63
N SER A 51 9.72 1.60 -10.61
CA SER A 51 11.12 2.03 -10.44
C SER A 51 12.04 0.82 -10.21
N ALA A 52 11.68 -0.09 -9.31
CA ALA A 52 12.46 -1.28 -9.02
C ALA A 52 12.61 -2.20 -10.24
N ALA A 53 11.53 -2.41 -11.00
CA ALA A 53 11.57 -3.20 -12.24
C ALA A 53 12.50 -2.58 -13.29
N SER A 54 12.47 -1.26 -13.48
CA SER A 54 13.36 -0.60 -14.45
C SER A 54 14.83 -0.60 -14.03
N ILE A 55 15.13 -0.40 -12.75
CA ILE A 55 16.50 -0.51 -12.22
C ILE A 55 17.02 -1.94 -12.35
N ALA A 56 16.21 -2.93 -11.96
CA ALA A 56 16.60 -4.33 -12.05
C ALA A 56 16.82 -4.77 -13.50
N HIS A 57 15.97 -4.33 -14.43
CA HIS A 57 16.12 -4.60 -15.85
C HIS A 57 17.36 -3.95 -16.43
N ALA A 58 17.63 -2.68 -16.10
CA ALA A 58 18.85 -2.00 -16.53
C ALA A 58 20.10 -2.75 -16.06
N LYS A 59 20.07 -3.31 -14.85
CA LYS A 59 21.19 -4.10 -14.32
C LYS A 59 21.34 -5.45 -15.03
N TRP A 60 20.24 -6.11 -15.37
CA TRP A 60 20.23 -7.34 -16.14
C TRP A 60 20.79 -7.16 -17.56
N LEU A 61 20.52 -6.02 -18.20
CA LEU A 61 21.08 -5.69 -19.52
C LEU A 61 22.61 -5.53 -19.50
N ILE A 62 23.18 -5.13 -18.36
CA ILE A 62 24.64 -5.02 -18.17
C ILE A 62 25.23 -6.40 -17.88
N ASP A 63 24.58 -7.15 -16.98
CA ASP A 63 24.99 -8.49 -16.56
C ASP A 63 23.74 -9.37 -16.42
N SER A 64 23.59 -10.31 -17.35
CA SER A 64 22.43 -11.21 -17.42
C SER A 64 22.52 -12.40 -16.47
N THR A 65 23.54 -12.44 -15.61
CA THR A 65 23.67 -13.45 -14.55
C THR A 65 22.83 -13.09 -13.32
N THR A 66 22.91 -13.88 -12.25
CA THR A 66 22.24 -13.56 -10.97
C THR A 66 22.85 -12.30 -10.36
N VAL A 67 22.06 -11.23 -10.35
CA VAL A 67 22.47 -9.92 -9.88
C VAL A 67 21.83 -9.61 -8.52
N THR A 68 22.62 -9.06 -7.59
CA THR A 68 22.15 -8.61 -6.28
C THR A 68 21.82 -7.13 -6.28
N ILE A 69 20.66 -6.71 -5.77
CA ILE A 69 20.26 -5.30 -5.61
C ILE A 69 19.94 -5.09 -4.14
N GLU A 70 20.61 -4.15 -3.47
CA GLU A 70 20.43 -3.90 -2.03
C GLU A 70 20.56 -5.17 -1.16
N GLY A 71 21.45 -6.10 -1.54
CA GLY A 71 21.64 -7.38 -0.85
C GLY A 71 20.62 -8.47 -1.18
N VAL A 72 19.63 -8.18 -2.04
CA VAL A 72 18.62 -9.14 -2.52
C VAL A 72 19.08 -9.75 -3.84
N THR A 73 19.18 -11.09 -3.91
CA THR A 73 19.40 -11.79 -5.18
C THR A 73 18.12 -11.77 -6.00
N VAL A 74 18.15 -11.08 -7.14
CA VAL A 74 16.96 -10.89 -7.98
C VAL A 74 16.71 -12.12 -8.84
N ALA A 75 15.49 -12.65 -8.78
CA ALA A 75 15.03 -13.69 -9.69
C ALA A 75 14.45 -13.02 -10.93
N TYR A 76 15.10 -13.18 -12.09
CA TYR A 76 14.66 -12.59 -13.35
C TYR A 76 13.83 -13.59 -14.19
N ASN A 77 12.88 -13.08 -14.95
CA ASN A 77 12.20 -13.84 -16.01
C ASN A 77 13.03 -13.85 -17.30
N SER A 78 12.53 -14.55 -18.32
CA SER A 78 13.22 -14.70 -19.63
C SER A 78 13.44 -13.40 -20.40
N ILE A 79 12.71 -12.33 -20.05
CA ILE A 79 12.84 -10.99 -20.66
C ILE A 79 13.62 -10.01 -19.77
N GLY A 80 14.23 -10.49 -18.68
CA GLY A 80 15.15 -9.69 -17.86
C GLY A 80 14.47 -8.74 -16.88
N TYR A 81 13.23 -9.02 -16.48
CA TYR A 81 12.53 -8.30 -15.42
C TYR A 81 12.45 -9.15 -14.14
N PRO A 82 12.47 -8.51 -12.96
CA PRO A 82 12.32 -9.21 -11.68
C PRO A 82 10.97 -9.93 -11.63
N THR A 83 10.97 -11.17 -11.17
CA THR A 83 9.74 -11.95 -10.95
C THR A 83 8.97 -11.45 -9.73
N GLU A 84 7.74 -11.92 -9.62
CA GLU A 84 6.85 -11.72 -8.48
C GLU A 84 7.48 -12.22 -7.16
N ALA A 85 8.48 -13.11 -7.24
CA ALA A 85 9.18 -13.62 -6.06
C ALA A 85 10.04 -12.57 -5.34
N THR A 86 10.61 -11.60 -6.08
CA THR A 86 11.65 -10.71 -5.54
C THR A 86 11.36 -9.23 -5.73
N ILE A 87 10.36 -8.85 -6.54
CA ILE A 87 10.08 -7.44 -6.86
C ILE A 87 9.71 -6.60 -5.63
N ALA A 88 8.97 -7.15 -4.67
CA ALA A 88 8.59 -6.40 -3.46
C ALA A 88 9.82 -6.07 -2.60
N ASP A 89 10.75 -7.02 -2.47
CA ASP A 89 11.98 -6.82 -1.69
C ASP A 89 12.84 -5.70 -2.29
N ILE A 90 13.06 -5.72 -3.60
CA ILE A 90 13.84 -4.66 -4.28
C ILE A 90 13.07 -3.33 -4.41
N ALA A 91 11.75 -3.35 -4.27
CA ALA A 91 10.94 -2.13 -4.17
C ALA A 91 10.92 -1.54 -2.75
N GLY A 92 11.57 -2.20 -1.78
CA GLY A 92 11.60 -1.76 -0.38
C GLY A 92 10.24 -1.89 0.32
N ILE A 93 9.42 -2.83 -0.14
CA ILE A 93 8.08 -3.06 0.39
C ILE A 93 8.17 -4.09 1.52
N SER A 94 7.72 -3.70 2.71
CA SER A 94 7.71 -4.52 3.91
C SER A 94 6.31 -5.09 4.17
N SER A 95 6.27 -6.29 4.76
CA SER A 95 5.03 -6.94 5.22
C SER A 95 4.34 -6.22 6.39
N THR A 96 4.93 -5.15 6.92
CA THR A 96 4.35 -4.31 7.97
C THR A 96 3.27 -3.37 7.46
N ASP A 97 3.41 -2.90 6.22
CA ASP A 97 2.53 -1.87 5.64
C ASP A 97 1.67 -2.44 4.49
N TYR A 98 2.13 -3.55 3.90
CA TYR A 98 1.52 -4.17 2.74
C TYR A 98 1.45 -5.69 2.89
N ASP A 99 0.42 -6.29 2.31
CA ASP A 99 0.32 -7.74 2.14
C ASP A 99 0.61 -8.08 0.68
N TYR A 100 1.77 -8.70 0.43
CA TYR A 100 2.24 -9.06 -0.91
C TYR A 100 2.30 -10.57 -1.12
N THR A 101 1.54 -11.06 -2.10
CA THR A 101 1.51 -12.47 -2.47
C THR A 101 2.47 -12.73 -3.64
N THR A 102 3.65 -13.25 -3.34
CA THR A 102 4.73 -13.53 -4.31
C THR A 102 4.35 -14.51 -5.42
N THR A 103 3.34 -15.37 -5.21
CA THR A 103 2.87 -16.33 -6.23
C THR A 103 1.95 -15.69 -7.27
N SER A 104 1.12 -14.74 -6.85
CA SER A 104 0.13 -14.09 -7.73
C SER A 104 0.53 -12.68 -8.13
N GLY A 105 1.62 -12.15 -7.56
CA GLY A 105 2.07 -10.77 -7.75
C GLY A 105 1.08 -9.72 -7.23
N VAL A 106 0.17 -10.09 -6.33
CA VAL A 106 -0.87 -9.18 -5.81
C VAL A 106 -0.34 -8.49 -4.56
N LEU A 107 -0.39 -7.16 -4.54
CA LEU A 107 -0.11 -6.33 -3.38
C LEU A 107 -1.38 -5.67 -2.87
N HIS A 108 -1.64 -5.77 -1.57
CA HIS A 108 -2.71 -5.09 -0.86
C HIS A 108 -2.15 -4.11 0.17
N VAL A 109 -2.92 -3.05 0.47
CA VAL A 109 -2.68 -2.27 1.69
C VAL A 109 -3.19 -3.05 2.90
N ASP A 110 -2.40 -3.13 3.97
CA ASP A 110 -2.78 -3.88 5.17
C ASP A 110 -4.16 -3.46 5.70
N GLY A 111 -4.97 -4.46 6.07
CA GLY A 111 -6.34 -4.27 6.54
C GLY A 111 -7.38 -3.90 5.47
N LYS A 112 -7.05 -3.85 4.16
CA LYS A 112 -8.02 -3.53 3.11
C LYS A 112 -7.80 -4.33 1.81
N ALA A 113 -8.35 -5.54 1.76
CA ALA A 113 -8.25 -6.45 0.60
C ALA A 113 -8.75 -5.89 -0.75
N SER A 114 -9.65 -4.92 -0.74
CA SER A 114 -10.12 -4.27 -1.99
C SER A 114 -9.19 -3.18 -2.51
N CYS A 115 -8.18 -2.78 -1.73
CA CYS A 115 -7.19 -1.76 -2.10
C CYS A 115 -5.89 -2.46 -2.55
N ALA A 116 -5.88 -2.90 -3.81
CA ALA A 116 -4.85 -3.79 -4.33
C ALA A 116 -4.41 -3.45 -5.75
N PHE A 117 -3.21 -3.88 -6.14
CA PHE A 117 -2.81 -3.97 -7.55
C PHE A 117 -2.04 -5.27 -7.79
N THR A 118 -1.98 -5.68 -9.06
CA THR A 118 -1.20 -6.84 -9.49
C THR A 118 0.05 -6.42 -10.24
N TYR A 119 1.13 -7.14 -10.03
CA TYR A 119 2.33 -7.09 -10.84
C TYR A 119 2.46 -8.41 -11.59
N ASP A 120 2.65 -8.33 -12.91
CA ASP A 120 2.98 -9.48 -13.75
C ASP A 120 4.28 -9.17 -14.49
N ALA A 121 5.34 -9.90 -14.12
CA ALA A 121 6.67 -9.72 -14.66
C ALA A 121 6.74 -9.97 -16.18
N ASN A 122 5.85 -10.81 -16.70
CA ASN A 122 5.81 -11.19 -18.11
C ASN A 122 4.89 -10.28 -18.93
N GLY A 123 4.00 -9.54 -18.28
CA GLY A 123 3.06 -8.62 -18.93
C GLY A 123 1.98 -9.28 -19.79
N GLY A 124 1.73 -10.58 -19.58
CA GLY A 124 0.86 -11.40 -20.42
C GLY A 124 1.54 -12.02 -21.64
N ALA A 125 0.75 -12.70 -22.47
CA ALA A 125 1.25 -13.44 -23.62
C ALA A 125 1.87 -12.51 -24.68
N GLY A 126 3.19 -12.63 -24.91
CA GLY A 126 3.91 -11.89 -25.94
C GLY A 126 4.31 -10.46 -25.54
N ALA A 127 4.14 -10.06 -24.28
CA ALA A 127 4.62 -8.77 -23.81
C ALA A 127 6.15 -8.76 -23.63
N LEU A 128 6.74 -7.57 -23.81
CA LEU A 128 8.18 -7.31 -23.68
C LEU A 128 8.50 -6.45 -22.46
N SER A 129 7.50 -6.23 -21.60
CA SER A 129 7.60 -5.41 -20.39
C SER A 129 6.60 -5.91 -19.36
N PRO A 130 6.88 -5.75 -18.07
CA PRO A 130 5.95 -6.12 -17.02
C PRO A 130 4.67 -5.29 -17.12
N SER A 131 3.55 -5.89 -16.69
CA SER A 131 2.27 -5.20 -16.57
C SER A 131 1.94 -4.91 -15.11
N TYR A 132 1.16 -3.86 -14.92
CA TYR A 132 0.67 -3.42 -13.62
C TYR A 132 -0.85 -3.35 -13.70
N GLY A 133 -1.53 -4.07 -12.81
CA GLY A 133 -2.97 -4.05 -12.70
C GLY A 133 -3.50 -2.63 -12.51
N THR A 134 -4.69 -2.39 -13.02
CA THR A 134 -5.40 -1.13 -12.81
C THR A 134 -5.65 -0.93 -11.33
N LEU A 135 -5.32 0.26 -10.83
CA LEU A 135 -5.65 0.64 -9.46
C LEU A 135 -7.19 0.68 -9.30
N PRO A 136 -7.71 0.27 -8.13
CA PRO A 136 -9.14 0.26 -7.87
C PRO A 136 -9.67 1.69 -7.73
N ALA A 137 -11.00 1.84 -7.72
CA ALA A 137 -11.60 3.14 -7.42
C ALA A 137 -11.22 3.59 -6.00
N ARG A 138 -11.03 4.90 -5.81
CA ARG A 138 -10.68 5.50 -4.51
C ARG A 138 -11.58 5.04 -3.35
N THR A 139 -12.87 4.86 -3.61
CA THR A 139 -13.88 4.41 -2.64
C THR A 139 -13.79 2.92 -2.29
N SER A 140 -13.02 2.15 -3.06
CA SER A 140 -12.71 0.75 -2.78
C SER A 140 -11.50 0.61 -1.86
N CYS A 141 -10.75 1.71 -1.66
CA CYS A 141 -9.84 1.92 -0.54
C CYS A 141 -10.60 2.65 0.61
#